data_AF-A0A936AGE2-F1
#
_entry.id   AF-A0A936AGE2-F1
#
_cell.length_a   1.000
_cell.length_b   1.000
_cell.length_c   1.000
_cell.angle_alpha   90.00
_cell.angle_beta   90.00
_cell.angle_gamma   90.00
#
_symmetry.space_group_name_H-M   'P 1'
#
loop_
_entity.id
_entity.type
_entity.pdbx_description
1 polymer ?
#
loop_
_entity_poly.entity_id
_entity_poly.type
_entity_poly.pdbx_seq_one_letter_code
_entity_poly.pdbx_strand_id
1 'polypeptide(L)'
;MTNLQVKADFTGRIMFIGIDIHLKNWHVSLYYEQKLIKSFRQEGCPKTLSNYLNEHYPGAKYVCAYESGFSGFWAQRQLEQLGIECIVVHAADVPQTNKGKHFKTDKMDSKRIGAALGSGMLRGIYIPEAEAESDRQLVRCNVKLGNDVTACKHRIKSMLYQLGISIPQQYNNGNWSNKFMTWLKDLRFENESTRLALDLYFQTLLNLRQEKLNALRQIRRLQNKDRYSKLFKLLTSIPGIGPMTAITLLTEIVDMKRFNNFDELNSFIGFCPNEYSSGDKERKGRMSFRQHKRLRSLLIENAWIAIRNDPALLLYYSETKAKLGEKRAIVKIARKLVSRIRMVWNNEKPYEIGVVATNKIKKQNQIKQ
;
A
#
# COMPACT_ATOMS: atom_id res chain seq x y z
N MET A 1 15.53 61.29 9.11
CA MET A 1 14.85 60.24 9.90
C MET A 1 14.77 58.99 9.05
N THR A 2 15.72 58.07 9.23
CA THR A 2 15.76 56.80 8.49
C THR A 2 14.66 55.91 9.06
N ASN A 3 13.60 55.67 8.28
CA ASN A 3 12.53 54.74 8.65
C ASN A 3 13.13 53.33 8.77
N LEU A 4 13.51 52.93 9.98
CA LEU A 4 13.83 51.54 10.32
C LEU A 4 12.54 50.73 10.19
N GLN A 5 12.35 50.10 9.03
CA GLN A 5 11.32 49.08 8.86
C GLN A 5 11.70 47.87 9.71
N VAL A 6 11.14 47.78 10.91
CA VAL A 6 11.24 46.57 11.74
C VAL A 6 10.33 45.52 11.13
N LYS A 7 10.90 44.41 10.64
CA LYS A 7 10.10 43.25 10.21
C LYS A 7 9.40 42.67 11.44
N ALA A 8 8.13 42.29 11.28
CA ALA A 8 7.38 41.61 12.33
C ALA A 8 8.08 40.31 12.73
N ASP A 9 8.28 40.09 14.03
CA ASP A 9 8.87 38.88 14.60
C ASP A 9 7.78 37.90 15.05
N PHE A 10 7.82 36.68 14.52
CA PHE A 10 6.88 35.61 14.85
C PHE A 10 7.51 34.55 15.77
N THR A 11 8.61 34.86 16.44
CA THR A 11 9.23 33.96 17.43
C THR A 11 8.22 33.48 18.47
N GLY A 12 8.18 32.17 18.68
CA GLY A 12 7.22 31.51 19.59
C GLY A 12 5.80 31.36 19.04
N ARG A 13 5.53 31.81 17.80
CA ARG A 13 4.24 31.65 17.12
C ARG A 13 4.24 30.43 16.21
N ILE A 14 3.06 29.84 16.00
CA ILE A 14 2.87 28.69 15.11
C ILE A 14 2.02 29.11 13.91
N MET A 15 2.52 28.78 12.73
CA MET A 15 1.82 28.94 11.46
C MET A 15 1.41 27.56 10.94
N PHE A 16 0.13 27.40 10.60
CA PHE A 16 -0.38 26.17 10.00
C PHE A 16 -0.54 26.34 8.50
N ILE A 17 -0.05 25.37 7.73
CA ILE A 17 -0.01 25.46 6.27
C ILE A 17 -0.69 24.25 5.65
N GLY A 18 -1.73 24.48 4.87
CA GLY A 18 -2.30 23.46 4.00
C GLY A 18 -1.72 23.55 2.59
N ILE A 19 -1.26 22.42 2.07
CA ILE A 19 -0.66 22.34 0.74
C ILE A 19 -1.43 21.34 -0.11
N ASP A 20 -1.84 21.78 -1.29
CA ASP A 20 -2.27 20.89 -2.36
C ASP A 20 -1.15 20.80 -3.41
N ILE A 21 -0.55 19.60 -3.49
CA ILE A 21 0.65 19.34 -4.28
C ILE A 21 0.25 18.91 -5.69
N HIS A 22 0.64 19.70 -6.69
CA HIS A 22 0.64 19.32 -8.11
C HIS A 22 2.05 19.35 -8.70
N LEU A 23 2.21 18.77 -9.90
CA LEU A 23 3.52 18.56 -10.53
C LEU A 23 4.30 19.86 -10.75
N LYS A 24 3.62 20.93 -11.20
CA LYS A 24 4.26 22.22 -11.52
C LYS A 24 4.09 23.27 -10.43
N ASN A 25 2.92 23.31 -9.81
CA ASN A 25 2.53 24.40 -8.92
C ASN A 25 1.82 23.86 -7.69
N TRP A 26 2.11 24.43 -6.53
CA TRP A 26 1.40 24.11 -5.30
C TRP A 26 0.40 25.21 -4.97
N HIS A 27 -0.77 24.79 -4.46
CA HIS A 27 -1.68 25.71 -3.80
C HIS A 27 -1.40 25.66 -2.30
N VAL A 28 -1.07 26.82 -1.73
CA VAL A 28 -0.65 26.97 -0.34
C VAL A 28 -1.65 27.87 0.37
N SER A 29 -2.14 27.43 1.53
CA SER A 29 -3.03 28.19 2.39
C SER A 29 -2.46 28.30 3.80
N LEU A 30 -2.23 29.53 4.27
CA LEU A 30 -1.60 29.86 5.53
C LEU A 30 -2.64 30.26 6.58
N TYR A 31 -2.50 29.71 7.77
CA TYR A 31 -3.37 29.95 8.92
C TYR A 31 -2.55 30.38 10.13
N TYR A 32 -3.04 31.41 10.84
CA TYR A 32 -2.52 31.88 12.11
C TYR A 32 -3.69 32.03 13.08
N GLU A 33 -3.59 31.46 14.28
CA GLU A 33 -4.70 31.44 15.27
C GLU A 33 -6.05 30.99 14.66
N GLN A 34 -6.00 29.92 13.85
CA GLN A 34 -7.14 29.37 13.07
C GLN A 34 -7.77 30.32 12.03
N LYS A 35 -7.24 31.52 11.84
CA LYS A 35 -7.69 32.46 10.81
C LYS A 35 -6.88 32.24 9.53
N LEU A 36 -7.58 32.15 8.40
CA LEU A 36 -6.94 32.11 7.09
C LEU A 36 -6.29 33.48 6.82
N ILE A 37 -4.97 33.50 6.70
CA ILE A 37 -4.20 34.72 6.44
C ILE A 37 -4.03 34.94 4.94
N LYS A 38 -3.64 33.89 4.21
CA LYS A 38 -3.38 33.99 2.77
C LYS A 38 -3.55 32.64 2.08
N SER A 39 -4.01 32.68 0.84
CA SER A 39 -3.93 31.54 -0.08
C SER A 39 -3.32 31.99 -1.39
N PHE A 40 -2.35 31.25 -1.91
CA PHE A 40 -1.65 31.60 -3.14
C PHE A 40 -1.18 30.35 -3.88
N ARG A 41 -0.73 30.57 -5.11
CA ARG A 41 -0.11 29.55 -5.95
C ARG A 41 1.37 29.86 -6.05
N GLN A 42 2.22 28.84 -5.97
CA GLN A 42 3.66 28.98 -6.14
C GLN A 42 4.21 27.79 -6.94
N GLU A 43 5.46 27.89 -7.35
CA GLU A 43 6.21 26.75 -7.90
C GLU A 43 6.19 25.56 -6.92
N GLY A 44 6.10 24.35 -7.46
CA GLY A 44 6.07 23.10 -6.70
C GLY A 44 7.41 22.71 -6.08
N CYS A 45 7.98 23.56 -5.24
CA CYS A 45 9.29 23.41 -4.64
C CYS A 45 9.26 23.74 -3.13
N PRO A 46 9.72 22.82 -2.24
CA PRO A 46 9.87 23.06 -0.81
C PRO A 46 10.70 24.30 -0.47
N LYS A 47 11.79 24.56 -1.21
CA LYS A 47 12.67 25.71 -0.98
C LYS A 47 11.97 27.03 -1.26
N THR A 48 11.14 27.08 -2.31
CA THR A 48 10.30 28.24 -2.61
C THR A 48 9.33 28.54 -1.47
N LEU A 49 8.69 27.51 -0.91
CA LEU A 49 7.82 27.68 0.27
C LEU A 49 8.61 28.16 1.50
N SER A 50 9.74 27.54 1.79
CA SER A 50 10.57 27.91 2.95
C SER A 50 11.07 29.35 2.87
N ASN A 51 11.57 29.78 1.70
CA ASN A 51 12.00 31.15 1.49
C ASN A 51 10.86 32.14 1.72
N TYR A 52 9.67 31.87 1.15
CA TYR A 52 8.49 32.69 1.34
C TYR A 52 8.10 32.80 2.82
N LEU A 53 8.08 31.66 3.54
CA LEU A 53 7.73 31.62 4.95
C LEU A 53 8.72 32.43 5.79
N ASN A 54 10.03 32.23 5.60
CA ASN A 54 11.08 32.92 6.33
C ASN A 54 11.15 34.42 6.02
N GLU A 55 10.81 34.83 4.80
CA GLU A 55 10.80 36.24 4.41
C GLU A 55 9.65 37.02 5.06
N HIS A 56 8.46 36.41 5.12
CA HIS A 56 7.22 37.07 5.53
C HIS A 56 6.80 36.79 6.99
N TYR A 57 7.22 35.67 7.57
CA TYR A 57 6.85 35.24 8.92
C TYR A 57 8.08 34.79 9.72
N PRO A 58 9.16 35.60 9.78
CA PRO A 58 10.44 35.17 10.36
C PRO A 58 10.27 34.77 11.84
N GLY A 59 10.95 33.70 12.25
CA GLY A 59 10.93 33.19 13.63
C GLY A 59 9.74 32.28 13.97
N ALA A 60 8.72 32.17 13.11
CA ALA A 60 7.60 31.27 13.35
C ALA A 60 8.00 29.79 13.29
N LYS A 61 7.32 28.95 14.07
CA LYS A 61 7.28 27.51 13.85
C LYS A 61 6.28 27.20 12.74
N TYR A 62 6.74 26.57 11.67
CA TYR A 62 5.88 26.18 10.55
C TYR A 62 5.45 24.72 10.68
N VAL A 63 4.15 24.48 10.61
CA VAL A 63 3.57 23.13 10.58
C VAL A 63 2.69 23.01 9.34
N CYS A 64 3.01 22.09 8.45
CA CYS A 64 2.28 21.91 7.20
C CYS A 64 1.71 20.51 7.02
N ALA A 65 0.72 20.40 6.14
CA ALA A 65 0.15 19.13 5.73
C ALA A 65 -0.19 19.10 4.24
N TYR A 66 -0.07 17.91 3.64
CA TYR A 66 -0.55 17.65 2.29
C TYR A 66 -1.13 16.23 2.15
N GLU A 67 -1.99 16.03 1.16
CA GLU A 67 -2.60 14.73 0.88
C GLU A 67 -1.63 13.76 0.20
N SER A 68 -1.57 12.52 0.70
CA SER A 68 -0.82 11.43 0.06
C SER A 68 -1.30 11.23 -1.38
N GLY A 69 -0.41 11.33 -2.34
CA GLY A 69 -0.75 11.27 -3.75
C GLY A 69 0.39 10.80 -4.64
N PHE A 70 0.43 11.30 -5.88
CA PHE A 70 1.45 10.94 -6.87
C PHE A 70 2.87 11.32 -6.45
N SER A 71 3.01 12.36 -5.62
CA SER A 71 4.28 12.96 -5.20
C SER A 71 5.03 12.14 -4.14
N GLY A 72 4.45 11.08 -3.57
CA GLY A 72 5.11 10.30 -2.53
C GLY A 72 5.54 11.15 -1.33
N PHE A 73 6.76 10.90 -0.80
CA PHE A 73 7.25 11.51 0.44
C PHE A 73 8.44 12.47 0.26
N TRP A 74 8.88 12.75 -0.97
CA TRP A 74 10.06 13.61 -1.18
C TRP A 74 9.83 15.04 -0.67
N ALA A 75 8.62 15.58 -0.88
CA ALA A 75 8.26 16.93 -0.47
C ALA A 75 8.28 17.05 1.06
N GLN A 76 7.67 16.09 1.76
CA GLN A 76 7.68 16.04 3.21
C GLN A 76 9.12 16.03 3.77
N ARG A 77 9.99 15.16 3.26
CA ARG A 77 11.38 15.05 3.73
C ARG A 77 12.18 16.34 3.51
N GLN A 78 12.02 16.97 2.35
CA GLN A 78 12.70 18.25 2.08
C GLN A 78 12.15 19.39 2.92
N LEU A 79 10.85 19.43 3.19
CA LEU A 79 10.24 20.42 4.09
C LEU A 79 10.79 20.26 5.51
N GLU A 80 10.89 19.03 6.03
CA GLU A 80 11.50 18.78 7.34
C GLU A 80 12.97 19.20 7.42
N GLN A 81 13.76 18.92 6.38
CA GLN A 81 15.15 19.39 6.29
C GLN A 81 15.27 20.92 6.30
N LEU A 82 14.25 21.63 5.82
CA LEU A 82 14.16 23.09 5.84
C LEU A 82 13.57 23.63 7.16
N GLY A 83 13.36 22.79 8.17
CA GLY A 83 12.81 23.17 9.47
C GLY A 83 11.29 23.35 9.49
N ILE A 84 10.57 22.85 8.48
CA ILE A 84 9.11 22.89 8.40
C ILE A 84 8.57 21.52 8.81
N GLU A 85 7.88 21.45 9.94
CA GLU A 85 7.21 20.22 10.38
C GLU A 85 6.13 19.85 9.36
N CYS A 86 6.14 18.63 8.83
CA CYS A 86 5.26 18.26 7.72
C CYS A 86 4.62 16.89 7.94
N ILE A 87 3.28 16.87 8.00
CA ILE A 87 2.51 15.61 8.04
C ILE A 87 1.89 15.31 6.68
N VAL A 88 1.93 14.04 6.28
CA VAL A 88 1.19 13.57 5.09
C VAL A 88 -0.11 12.93 5.55
N VAL A 89 -1.23 13.25 4.92
CA VAL A 89 -2.55 12.74 5.33
C VAL A 89 -3.19 11.91 4.24
N HIS A 90 -4.00 10.92 4.60
CA HIS A 90 -4.80 10.20 3.62
C HIS A 90 -5.99 11.08 3.20
N ALA A 91 -6.26 11.22 1.89
CA ALA A 91 -7.31 12.11 1.37
C ALA A 91 -8.70 11.87 2.01
N ALA A 92 -9.02 10.62 2.32
CA ALA A 92 -10.29 10.26 2.94
C ALA A 92 -10.41 10.66 4.43
N ASP A 93 -9.34 11.13 5.06
CA ASP A 93 -9.31 11.57 6.45
C ASP A 93 -9.31 13.10 6.58
N VAL A 94 -9.23 13.83 5.46
CA VAL A 94 -9.43 15.29 5.43
C VAL A 94 -10.94 15.58 5.54
N PRO A 95 -11.40 16.35 6.54
CA PRO A 95 -12.82 16.67 6.70
C PRO A 95 -13.39 17.39 5.47
N GLN A 96 -14.55 16.93 4.99
CA GLN A 96 -15.24 17.52 3.84
C GLN A 96 -16.73 17.69 4.11
N THR A 97 -17.26 18.87 3.73
CA THR A 97 -18.71 19.11 3.68
C THR A 97 -19.33 18.47 2.45
N ASN A 98 -20.64 18.19 2.47
CA ASN A 98 -21.34 17.62 1.31
C ASN A 98 -21.23 18.51 0.05
N LYS A 99 -21.40 19.83 0.19
CA LYS A 99 -21.15 20.79 -0.91
C LYS A 99 -19.71 20.69 -1.41
N GLY A 100 -18.76 20.51 -0.50
CA GLY A 100 -17.35 20.38 -0.81
C GLY A 100 -16.93 19.13 -1.59
N LYS A 101 -17.75 18.07 -1.56
CA LYS A 101 -17.55 16.87 -2.39
C LYS A 101 -17.93 17.11 -3.86
N HIS A 102 -18.90 17.98 -4.12
CA HIS A 102 -19.39 18.27 -5.47
C HIS A 102 -18.58 19.35 -6.18
N PHE A 103 -18.03 20.30 -5.42
CA PHE A 103 -17.16 21.36 -5.95
C PHE A 103 -15.75 21.15 -5.41
N LYS A 104 -14.86 20.55 -6.21
CA LYS A 104 -13.45 20.30 -5.85
C LYS A 104 -12.55 21.25 -6.63
N THR A 105 -11.79 22.08 -5.93
CA THR A 105 -10.77 22.96 -6.52
C THR A 105 -9.52 22.92 -5.65
N ASP A 106 -8.36 23.00 -6.28
CA ASP A 106 -7.04 22.92 -5.62
C ASP A 106 -6.88 23.94 -4.47
N LYS A 107 -7.39 25.16 -4.71
CA LYS A 107 -7.44 26.23 -3.69
C LYS A 107 -8.27 25.82 -2.48
N MET A 108 -9.41 25.16 -2.68
CA MET A 108 -10.28 24.77 -1.58
C MET A 108 -9.74 23.55 -0.83
N ASP A 109 -9.03 22.65 -1.49
CA ASP A 109 -8.40 21.50 -0.85
C ASP A 109 -7.25 21.94 0.06
N SER A 110 -6.34 22.81 -0.41
CA SER A 110 -5.29 23.38 0.45
C SER A 110 -5.86 24.11 1.69
N LYS A 111 -6.97 24.86 1.54
CA LYS A 111 -7.65 25.51 2.67
C LYS A 111 -8.20 24.51 3.68
N ARG A 112 -8.86 23.44 3.22
CA ARG A 112 -9.42 22.40 4.10
C ARG A 112 -8.33 21.74 4.91
N ILE A 113 -7.22 21.39 4.24
CA ILE A 113 -6.06 20.78 4.89
C ILE A 113 -5.49 21.73 5.95
N GLY A 114 -5.26 22.99 5.61
CA GLY A 114 -4.68 23.96 6.55
C GLY A 114 -5.58 24.24 7.75
N ALA A 115 -6.89 24.37 7.54
CA ALA A 115 -7.86 24.55 8.61
C ALA A 115 -7.94 23.32 9.53
N ALA A 116 -8.02 22.11 8.96
CA ALA A 116 -8.07 20.86 9.73
C ALA A 116 -6.76 20.59 10.49
N LEU A 117 -5.62 21.02 9.94
CA LEU A 117 -4.33 20.97 10.62
C LEU A 117 -4.32 21.88 11.85
N GLY A 118 -4.72 23.14 11.68
CA GLY A 118 -4.77 24.12 12.78
C GLY A 118 -5.78 23.80 13.89
N SER A 119 -6.78 22.96 13.60
CA SER A 119 -7.74 22.46 14.60
C SER A 119 -7.36 21.11 15.21
N GLY A 120 -6.21 20.53 14.84
CA GLY A 120 -5.76 19.22 15.35
C GLY A 120 -6.61 18.03 14.88
N MET A 121 -7.38 18.18 13.79
CA MET A 121 -8.25 17.12 13.26
C MET A 121 -7.53 16.13 12.35
N LEU A 122 -6.33 16.46 11.89
CA LEU A 122 -5.56 15.62 10.97
C LEU A 122 -4.67 14.62 11.70
N ARG A 123 -4.66 13.38 11.19
CA ARG A 123 -3.71 12.33 11.61
C ARG A 123 -2.76 12.02 10.46
N GLY A 124 -1.47 12.16 10.72
CA GLY A 124 -0.42 11.80 9.76
C GLY A 124 -0.40 10.30 9.46
N ILE A 125 -0.14 9.94 8.20
CA ILE A 125 0.22 8.58 7.82
C ILE A 125 1.67 8.31 8.19
N TYR A 126 2.00 7.03 8.40
CA TYR A 126 3.38 6.61 8.60
C TYR A 126 4.20 6.83 7.34
N ILE A 127 5.31 7.55 7.49
CA ILE A 127 6.28 7.80 6.44
C ILE A 127 7.46 6.86 6.68
N PRO A 128 7.70 5.88 5.80
CA PRO A 128 8.86 5.00 5.94
C PRO A 128 10.16 5.78 5.72
N GLU A 129 11.24 5.29 6.32
CA GLU A 129 12.60 5.70 5.97
C GLU A 129 12.84 5.57 4.47
N ALA A 130 13.72 6.42 3.92
CA ALA A 130 14.02 6.44 2.50
C ALA A 130 14.52 5.08 1.97
N GLU A 131 15.34 4.37 2.75
CA GLU A 131 15.81 3.03 2.37
C GLU A 131 14.67 2.01 2.34
N ALA A 132 13.80 1.99 3.36
CA ALA A 132 12.65 1.07 3.39
C ALA A 132 11.64 1.36 2.27
N GLU A 133 11.43 2.64 1.92
CA GLU A 133 10.64 3.03 0.76
C GLU A 133 11.25 2.52 -0.55
N SER A 134 12.56 2.69 -0.72
CA SER A 134 13.30 2.22 -1.90
C SER A 134 13.23 0.70 -2.05
N ASP A 135 13.45 -0.04 -0.96
CA ASP A 135 13.34 -1.50 -0.92
C ASP A 135 11.92 -1.96 -1.32
N ARG A 136 10.89 -1.28 -0.83
CA ARG A 136 9.49 -1.51 -1.22
C ARG A 136 9.26 -1.25 -2.71
N GLN A 137 9.86 -0.22 -3.29
CA GLN A 137 9.74 0.07 -4.71
C GLN A 137 10.29 -1.09 -5.57
N LEU A 138 11.43 -1.68 -5.18
CA LEU A 138 11.98 -2.85 -5.85
C LEU A 138 11.01 -4.05 -5.81
N VAL A 139 10.44 -4.36 -4.65
CA VAL A 139 9.45 -5.45 -4.51
C VAL A 139 8.20 -5.18 -5.36
N ARG A 140 7.70 -3.94 -5.34
CA ARG A 140 6.55 -3.51 -6.16
C ARG A 140 6.84 -3.55 -7.66
N CYS A 141 8.06 -3.24 -8.07
CA CYS A 141 8.52 -3.31 -9.46
C CYS A 141 8.39 -4.73 -10.00
N ASN A 142 8.87 -5.74 -9.25
CA ASN A 142 8.75 -7.14 -9.65
C ASN A 142 7.29 -7.59 -9.85
N VAL A 143 6.35 -7.09 -9.03
CA VAL A 143 4.91 -7.36 -9.21
C VAL A 143 4.39 -6.70 -10.50
N LYS A 144 4.77 -5.44 -10.78
CA LYS A 144 4.39 -4.74 -12.02
C LYS A 144 4.92 -5.47 -13.26
N LEU A 145 6.19 -5.87 -13.27
CA LEU A 145 6.76 -6.68 -14.35
C LEU A 145 5.97 -7.99 -14.57
N GLY A 146 5.49 -8.62 -13.50
CA GLY A 146 4.59 -9.78 -13.60
C GLY A 146 3.26 -9.48 -14.30
N ASN A 147 2.67 -8.31 -14.00
CA ASN A 147 1.45 -7.85 -14.68
C ASN A 147 1.73 -7.51 -16.14
N ASP A 148 2.87 -6.90 -16.46
CA ASP A 148 3.26 -6.55 -17.83
C ASP A 148 3.51 -7.80 -18.67
N VAL A 149 4.16 -8.83 -18.12
CA VAL A 149 4.28 -10.15 -18.75
C VAL A 149 2.90 -10.71 -19.08
N THR A 150 1.96 -10.61 -18.15
CA THR A 150 0.59 -11.13 -18.33
C THR A 150 -0.16 -10.33 -19.40
N ALA A 151 -0.08 -9.00 -19.37
CA ALA A 151 -0.67 -8.12 -20.37
C ALA A 151 -0.10 -8.40 -21.77
N CYS A 152 1.21 -8.59 -21.90
CA CYS A 152 1.85 -8.92 -23.16
C CYS A 152 1.38 -10.28 -23.71
N LYS A 153 1.29 -11.32 -22.86
CA LYS A 153 0.68 -12.61 -23.24
C LYS A 153 -0.75 -12.44 -23.74
N HIS A 154 -1.56 -11.61 -23.08
CA HIS A 154 -2.94 -11.34 -23.52
C HIS A 154 -3.00 -10.64 -24.88
N ARG A 155 -2.11 -9.69 -25.16
CA ARG A 155 -2.02 -9.06 -26.50
C ARG A 155 -1.74 -10.07 -27.59
N ILE A 156 -0.77 -10.97 -27.36
CA ILE A 156 -0.46 -12.06 -28.31
C ILE A 156 -1.67 -12.98 -28.49
N LYS A 157 -2.32 -13.43 -27.41
CA LYS A 157 -3.53 -14.27 -27.53
C LYS A 157 -4.65 -13.58 -28.29
N SER A 158 -4.86 -12.29 -28.03
CA SER A 158 -5.88 -11.48 -28.70
C SER A 158 -5.60 -11.36 -30.20
N MET A 159 -4.34 -11.12 -30.57
CA MET A 159 -3.93 -11.05 -31.97
C MET A 159 -4.16 -12.39 -32.70
N LEU A 160 -3.76 -13.51 -32.09
CA LEU A 160 -4.01 -14.83 -32.67
C LEU A 160 -5.50 -15.09 -32.87
N TYR A 161 -6.33 -14.72 -31.89
CA TYR A 161 -7.78 -14.84 -31.98
C TYR A 161 -8.37 -13.99 -33.12
N GLN A 162 -7.92 -12.74 -33.28
CA GLN A 162 -8.35 -11.86 -34.37
C GLN A 162 -8.00 -12.41 -35.76
N LEU A 163 -6.90 -13.16 -35.86
CA LEU A 163 -6.45 -13.82 -37.09
C LEU A 163 -7.10 -15.20 -37.29
N GLY A 164 -8.03 -15.63 -36.43
CA GLY A 164 -8.65 -16.96 -36.50
C GLY A 164 -7.73 -18.12 -36.12
N ILE A 165 -6.55 -17.84 -35.55
CA ILE A 165 -5.57 -18.87 -35.18
C ILE A 165 -5.93 -19.44 -33.81
N SER A 166 -6.37 -20.69 -33.81
CA SER A 166 -6.68 -21.43 -32.58
C SER A 166 -5.40 -21.88 -31.86
N ILE A 167 -5.29 -21.57 -30.57
CA ILE A 167 -4.20 -22.06 -29.73
C ILE A 167 -4.43 -23.56 -29.44
N PRO A 168 -3.46 -24.45 -29.71
CA PRO A 168 -3.60 -25.87 -29.42
C PRO A 168 -3.96 -26.13 -27.95
N GLN A 169 -4.86 -27.09 -27.71
CA GLN A 169 -5.40 -27.35 -26.37
C GLN A 169 -4.30 -27.67 -25.35
N GLN A 170 -3.23 -28.37 -25.74
CA GLN A 170 -2.09 -28.65 -24.86
C GLN A 170 -1.36 -27.38 -24.35
N TYR A 171 -1.51 -26.26 -25.05
CA TYR A 171 -0.92 -24.96 -24.69
C TYR A 171 -1.94 -23.99 -24.11
N ASN A 172 -3.21 -24.38 -24.01
CA ASN A 172 -4.27 -23.56 -23.45
C ASN A 172 -4.24 -23.52 -21.91
N ASN A 173 -3.09 -23.12 -21.38
CA ASN A 173 -2.87 -22.86 -19.96
C ASN A 173 -2.07 -21.56 -19.78
N GLY A 174 -1.90 -21.11 -18.52
CA GLY A 174 -1.15 -19.87 -18.22
C GLY A 174 0.37 -20.01 -18.41
N ASN A 175 0.87 -21.25 -18.47
CA ASN A 175 2.28 -21.60 -18.48
C ASN A 175 2.80 -21.77 -19.90
N TRP A 176 3.35 -20.68 -20.42
CA TRP A 176 3.94 -20.63 -21.76
C TRP A 176 5.31 -21.30 -21.75
N SER A 177 5.30 -22.62 -21.93
CA SER A 177 6.46 -23.50 -22.02
C SER A 177 7.33 -23.17 -23.24
N ASN A 178 8.57 -23.67 -23.25
CA ASN A 178 9.46 -23.51 -24.42
C ASN A 178 8.81 -24.06 -25.70
N LYS A 179 8.06 -25.18 -25.63
CA LYS A 179 7.32 -25.74 -26.77
C LYS A 179 6.30 -24.75 -27.33
N PHE A 180 5.54 -24.06 -26.47
CA PHE A 180 4.60 -23.03 -26.92
C PHE A 180 5.31 -21.82 -27.53
N MET A 181 6.45 -21.43 -26.95
CA MET A 181 7.26 -20.33 -27.50
C MET A 181 7.83 -20.68 -28.88
N THR A 182 8.26 -21.93 -29.10
CA THR A 182 8.69 -22.43 -30.41
C THR A 182 7.53 -22.44 -31.40
N TRP A 183 6.36 -22.96 -31.00
CA TRP A 183 5.17 -22.93 -31.84
C TRP A 183 4.81 -21.51 -32.31
N LEU A 184 4.87 -20.50 -31.43
CA LEU A 184 4.63 -19.10 -31.81
C LEU A 184 5.64 -18.56 -32.83
N LYS A 185 6.90 -19.00 -32.77
CA LYS A 185 7.93 -18.63 -33.74
C LYS A 185 7.72 -19.30 -35.09
N ASP A 186 7.25 -20.54 -35.07
CA ASP A 186 7.07 -21.34 -36.28
C ASP A 186 5.81 -20.98 -37.06
N LEU A 187 4.87 -20.24 -36.45
CA LEU A 187 3.70 -19.71 -37.13
C LEU A 187 4.10 -18.94 -38.40
N ARG A 188 3.48 -19.35 -39.51
CA ARG A 188 3.59 -18.72 -40.82
C ARG A 188 2.36 -17.84 -41.05
N PHE A 189 2.58 -16.68 -41.65
CA PHE A 189 1.54 -15.73 -42.03
C PHE A 189 1.73 -15.38 -43.49
N GLU A 190 0.63 -15.14 -44.20
CA GLU A 190 0.68 -14.70 -45.60
C GLU A 190 1.30 -13.30 -45.73
N ASN A 191 1.01 -12.42 -44.76
CA ASN A 191 1.45 -11.03 -44.77
C ASN A 191 2.62 -10.80 -43.80
N GLU A 192 3.71 -10.24 -44.30
CA GLU A 192 4.94 -9.96 -43.54
C GLU A 192 4.69 -9.07 -42.32
N SER A 193 3.90 -7.99 -42.46
CA SER A 193 3.58 -7.07 -41.36
C SER A 193 2.91 -7.77 -40.17
N THR A 194 2.13 -8.83 -40.43
CA THR A 194 1.49 -9.62 -39.36
C THR A 194 2.53 -10.43 -38.58
N ARG A 195 3.47 -11.06 -39.29
CA ARG A 195 4.60 -11.76 -38.67
C ARG A 195 5.45 -10.79 -37.83
N LEU A 196 5.78 -9.61 -38.39
CA LEU A 196 6.55 -8.57 -37.71
C LEU A 196 5.87 -8.09 -36.42
N ALA A 197 4.55 -7.85 -36.45
CA ALA A 197 3.79 -7.44 -35.27
C ALA A 197 3.84 -8.50 -34.15
N LEU A 198 3.70 -9.79 -34.51
CA LEU A 198 3.83 -10.88 -33.54
C LEU A 198 5.26 -10.97 -32.98
N ASP A 199 6.28 -10.77 -33.81
CA ASP A 199 7.68 -10.78 -33.39
C ASP A 199 7.99 -9.64 -32.41
N LEU A 200 7.47 -8.44 -32.63
CA LEU A 200 7.63 -7.32 -31.69
C LEU A 200 7.01 -7.62 -30.32
N TYR A 201 5.79 -8.19 -30.28
CA TYR A 201 5.20 -8.62 -29.01
C TYR A 201 5.97 -9.76 -28.37
N PHE A 202 6.46 -10.71 -29.17
CA PHE A 202 7.22 -11.85 -28.67
C PHE A 202 8.55 -11.41 -28.05
N GLN A 203 9.30 -10.51 -28.71
CA GLN A 203 10.53 -9.93 -28.15
C GLN A 203 10.25 -9.13 -26.88
N THR A 204 9.18 -8.33 -26.87
CA THR A 204 8.74 -7.63 -25.66
C THR A 204 8.50 -8.58 -24.50
N LEU A 205 7.82 -9.72 -24.74
CA LEU A 205 7.58 -10.74 -23.73
C LEU A 205 8.88 -11.35 -23.19
N LEU A 206 9.85 -11.64 -24.06
CA LEU A 206 11.15 -12.18 -23.65
C LEU A 206 11.91 -11.19 -22.77
N ASN A 207 11.96 -9.91 -23.16
CA ASN A 207 12.60 -8.85 -22.38
C ASN A 207 11.94 -8.69 -21.01
N LEU A 208 10.60 -8.65 -20.94
CA LEU A 208 9.87 -8.57 -19.68
C LEU A 208 10.14 -9.77 -18.76
N ARG A 209 10.27 -10.98 -19.30
CA ARG A 209 10.65 -12.17 -18.52
C ARG A 209 12.06 -12.06 -17.96
N GLN A 210 13.01 -11.58 -18.77
CA GLN A 210 14.39 -11.37 -18.35
C GLN A 210 14.48 -10.32 -17.24
N GLU A 211 13.81 -9.19 -17.39
CA GLU A 211 13.77 -8.13 -16.38
C GLU A 211 13.11 -8.60 -15.09
N LYS A 212 12.04 -9.37 -15.18
CA LYS A 212 11.43 -9.99 -13.99
C LYS A 212 12.40 -10.92 -13.27
N LEU A 213 13.17 -11.73 -14.00
CA LEU A 213 14.19 -12.60 -13.40
C LEU A 213 15.30 -11.78 -12.73
N ASN A 214 15.74 -10.68 -13.35
CA ASN A 214 16.71 -9.76 -12.78
C ASN A 214 16.19 -9.13 -11.48
N ALA A 215 14.95 -8.64 -11.47
CA ALA A 215 14.30 -8.10 -10.27
C ALA A 215 14.22 -9.15 -9.15
N LEU A 216 13.87 -10.40 -9.46
CA LEU A 216 13.86 -11.51 -8.48
C LEU A 216 15.25 -11.81 -7.90
N ARG A 217 16.32 -11.67 -8.69
CA ARG A 217 17.70 -11.82 -8.19
C ARG A 217 18.05 -10.70 -7.19
N GLN A 218 17.68 -9.46 -7.49
CA GLN A 218 17.92 -8.34 -6.57
C GLN A 218 17.09 -8.48 -5.28
N ILE A 219 15.83 -8.92 -5.38
CA ILE A 219 14.99 -9.18 -4.20
C ILE A 219 15.57 -10.29 -3.33
N ARG A 220 16.17 -11.34 -3.92
CA ARG A 220 16.86 -12.38 -3.13
C ARG A 220 18.06 -11.83 -2.35
N ARG A 221 18.82 -10.89 -2.92
CA ARG A 221 19.89 -10.19 -2.19
C ARG A 221 19.30 -9.35 -1.07
N LEU A 222 18.21 -8.65 -1.33
CA LEU A 222 17.51 -7.82 -0.35
C LEU A 222 17.05 -8.63 0.87
N GLN A 223 16.50 -9.83 0.65
CA GLN A 223 16.06 -10.74 1.72
C GLN A 223 17.18 -11.13 2.69
N ASN A 224 18.43 -11.09 2.24
CA ASN A 224 19.60 -11.45 3.04
C ASN A 224 20.27 -10.26 3.73
N LYS A 225 19.83 -9.01 3.51
CA LYS A 225 20.33 -7.86 4.26
C LYS A 225 19.98 -8.01 5.76
N ASP A 226 20.86 -7.52 6.63
CA ASP A 226 20.72 -7.65 8.09
C ASP A 226 19.37 -7.18 8.63
N ARG A 227 18.84 -6.07 8.08
CA ARG A 227 17.55 -5.51 8.48
C ARG A 227 16.34 -6.43 8.22
N TYR A 228 16.48 -7.43 7.34
CA TYR A 228 15.39 -8.33 6.95
C TYR A 228 15.67 -9.80 7.27
N SER A 229 16.93 -10.24 7.24
CA SER A 229 17.31 -11.66 7.20
C SER A 229 16.70 -12.49 8.33
N LYS A 230 16.73 -12.00 9.57
CA LYS A 230 16.17 -12.67 10.75
C LYS A 230 14.66 -12.85 10.62
N LEU A 231 13.91 -11.75 10.47
CA LEU A 231 12.45 -11.79 10.37
C LEU A 231 11.99 -12.51 9.09
N PHE A 232 12.73 -12.39 8.00
CA PHE A 232 12.45 -13.11 6.76
C PHE A 232 12.39 -14.62 7.01
N LYS A 233 13.43 -15.20 7.64
CA LYS A 233 13.48 -16.63 8.00
C LYS A 233 12.31 -17.04 8.89
N LEU A 234 12.01 -16.23 9.90
CA LEU A 234 10.89 -16.48 10.82
C LEU A 234 9.54 -16.44 10.11
N LEU A 235 9.29 -15.43 9.27
CA LEU A 235 8.03 -15.32 8.54
C LEU A 235 7.85 -16.45 7.54
N THR A 236 8.92 -16.91 6.89
CA THR A 236 8.85 -18.07 5.97
C THR A 236 8.57 -19.41 6.66
N SER A 237 8.66 -19.48 7.99
CA SER A 237 8.23 -20.67 8.75
C SER A 237 6.71 -20.81 8.84
N ILE A 238 5.96 -19.73 8.58
CA ILE A 238 4.50 -19.73 8.65
C ILE A 238 3.93 -20.44 7.41
N PRO A 239 3.07 -21.46 7.57
CA PRO A 239 2.41 -22.13 6.46
C PRO A 239 1.71 -21.15 5.51
N GLY A 240 2.03 -21.25 4.23
CA GLY A 240 1.53 -20.35 3.18
C GLY A 240 2.32 -19.07 2.98
N ILE A 241 3.29 -18.71 3.83
CA ILE A 241 4.13 -17.52 3.64
C ILE A 241 5.43 -17.90 2.92
N GLY A 242 5.44 -17.73 1.60
CA GLY A 242 6.66 -17.92 0.79
C GLY A 242 7.60 -16.70 0.80
N PRO A 243 8.79 -16.82 0.16
CA PRO A 243 9.81 -15.76 0.10
C PRO A 243 9.28 -14.40 -0.38
N MET A 244 8.50 -14.39 -1.47
CA MET A 244 7.92 -13.16 -2.02
C MET A 244 6.90 -12.53 -1.06
N THR A 245 6.12 -13.35 -0.35
CA THR A 245 5.18 -12.84 0.65
C THR A 245 5.93 -12.25 1.84
N ALA A 246 6.92 -12.95 2.37
CA ALA A 246 7.69 -12.50 3.53
C ALA A 246 8.33 -11.13 3.26
N ILE A 247 9.03 -10.97 2.14
CA ILE A 247 9.66 -9.68 1.80
C ILE A 247 8.63 -8.58 1.50
N THR A 248 7.46 -8.92 0.94
CA THR A 248 6.36 -7.95 0.75
C THR A 248 5.80 -7.49 2.10
N LEU A 249 5.61 -8.40 3.06
CA LEU A 249 5.17 -8.03 4.41
C LEU A 249 6.19 -7.11 5.07
N LEU A 250 7.48 -7.47 5.03
CA LEU A 250 8.57 -6.69 5.61
C LEU A 250 8.64 -5.26 5.04
N THR A 251 8.57 -5.11 3.72
CA THR A 251 8.71 -3.81 3.07
C THR A 251 7.44 -2.96 3.09
N GLU A 252 6.24 -3.55 3.13
CA GLU A 252 4.98 -2.80 3.18
C GLU A 252 4.60 -2.39 4.62
N ILE A 253 4.84 -3.25 5.61
CA ILE A 253 4.59 -2.94 7.03
C ILE A 253 5.73 -2.09 7.60
N VAL A 254 6.98 -2.40 7.26
CA VAL A 254 8.24 -1.80 7.72
C VAL A 254 8.49 -2.03 9.20
N ASP A 255 7.62 -1.52 10.05
CA ASP A 255 7.70 -1.68 11.49
C ASP A 255 6.37 -2.17 12.04
N MET A 256 6.38 -3.21 12.87
CA MET A 256 5.19 -3.73 13.52
C MET A 256 4.78 -2.88 14.74
N LYS A 257 5.72 -2.16 15.35
CA LYS A 257 5.49 -1.34 16.56
C LYS A 257 4.61 -0.12 16.29
N ARG A 258 4.50 0.33 15.03
CA ARG A 258 3.58 1.40 14.63
C ARG A 258 2.10 1.06 14.84
N PHE A 259 1.77 -0.21 15.10
CA PHE A 259 0.41 -0.67 15.37
C PHE A 259 0.28 -1.02 16.85
N ASN A 260 -0.49 -0.22 17.59
CA ASN A 260 -0.70 -0.38 19.03
C ASN A 260 -1.30 -1.75 19.36
N ASN A 261 -2.21 -2.23 18.51
CA ASN A 261 -2.92 -3.49 18.70
C ASN A 261 -3.16 -4.22 17.37
N PHE A 262 -3.72 -5.42 17.47
CA PHE A 262 -4.07 -6.22 16.30
C PHE A 262 -5.14 -5.57 15.42
N ASP A 263 -6.08 -4.84 16.00
CA ASP A 263 -7.18 -4.24 15.25
C ASP A 263 -6.70 -3.10 14.34
N GLU A 264 -5.70 -2.31 14.77
CA GLU A 264 -5.06 -1.31 13.91
C GLU A 264 -4.35 -1.96 12.71
N LEU A 265 -3.58 -3.04 12.93
CA LEU A 265 -2.95 -3.81 11.83
C LEU A 265 -4.02 -4.41 10.90
N ASN A 266 -5.07 -4.98 11.49
CA ASN A 266 -6.16 -5.61 10.75
C ASN A 266 -6.98 -4.58 9.95
N SER A 267 -7.08 -3.34 10.43
CA SER A 267 -7.68 -2.19 9.74
C SER A 267 -6.79 -1.67 8.60
N PHE A 268 -5.46 -1.59 8.82
CA PHE A 268 -4.49 -1.22 7.80
C PHE A 268 -4.53 -2.16 6.58
N ILE A 269 -4.54 -3.49 6.82
CA ILE A 269 -4.75 -4.49 5.76
C ILE A 269 -6.22 -4.43 5.27
N GLY A 270 -7.13 -4.16 6.21
CA GLY A 270 -8.56 -3.87 6.10
C GLY A 270 -9.47 -5.10 6.01
N PHE A 271 -9.13 -6.14 6.76
CA PHE A 271 -10.09 -7.21 7.00
C PHE A 271 -11.22 -6.80 7.97
N CYS A 272 -11.21 -5.56 8.49
CA CYS A 272 -12.32 -5.01 9.27
C CYS A 272 -13.57 -4.80 8.40
N PRO A 273 -14.76 -5.28 8.83
CA PRO A 273 -16.01 -4.95 8.17
C PRO A 273 -16.34 -3.47 8.37
N ASN A 274 -17.09 -2.89 7.44
CA ASN A 274 -17.80 -1.64 7.69
C ASN A 274 -18.87 -1.89 8.75
N GLU A 275 -19.10 -0.91 9.60
CA GLU A 275 -20.09 -0.98 10.66
C GLU A 275 -21.08 0.16 10.51
N TYR A 276 -22.38 -0.17 10.53
CA TYR A 276 -23.49 0.77 10.50
C TYR A 276 -24.36 0.55 11.73
N SER A 277 -23.73 0.57 12.89
CA SER A 277 -24.40 0.38 14.17
C SER A 277 -24.92 1.73 14.68
N SER A 278 -26.18 1.79 15.10
CA SER A 278 -26.79 2.95 15.73
C SER A 278 -27.71 2.51 16.87
N GLY A 279 -27.59 3.17 18.04
CA GLY A 279 -28.24 2.70 19.27
C GLY A 279 -27.87 1.25 19.57
N ASP A 280 -28.86 0.42 19.88
CA ASP A 280 -28.65 -0.99 20.26
C ASP A 280 -28.57 -1.97 19.07
N LYS A 281 -28.59 -1.48 17.83
CA LYS A 281 -28.59 -2.34 16.63
C LYS A 281 -27.19 -2.46 16.04
N GLU A 282 -26.54 -3.60 16.27
CA GLU A 282 -25.32 -3.95 15.55
C GLU A 282 -25.62 -4.38 14.11
N ARG A 283 -25.06 -3.66 13.12
CA ARG A 283 -25.12 -4.05 11.70
C ARG A 283 -23.72 -4.05 11.09
N LYS A 284 -23.13 -5.25 10.99
CA LYS A 284 -21.84 -5.46 10.31
C LYS A 284 -22.07 -5.63 8.81
N GLY A 285 -21.52 -4.71 8.03
CA GLY A 285 -21.61 -4.65 6.58
C GLY A 285 -20.50 -5.43 5.86
N ARG A 286 -20.24 -5.05 4.61
CA ARG A 286 -19.17 -5.62 3.77
C ARG A 286 -17.78 -5.23 4.30
N MET A 287 -16.73 -5.94 3.87
CA MET A 287 -15.34 -5.55 4.15
C MET A 287 -15.07 -4.11 3.67
N SER A 288 -14.27 -3.37 4.43
CA SER A 288 -13.95 -1.99 4.09
C SER A 288 -13.25 -1.87 2.75
N PHE A 289 -13.62 -0.84 1.99
CA PHE A 289 -12.90 -0.42 0.79
C PHE A 289 -11.53 0.19 1.12
N ARG A 290 -11.35 0.70 2.34
CA ARG A 290 -10.06 1.18 2.85
C ARG A 290 -9.17 -0.04 3.08
N GLN A 291 -8.09 -0.14 2.30
CA GLN A 291 -7.32 -1.38 2.24
C GLN A 291 -5.91 -1.22 1.70
N HIS A 292 -5.01 -2.02 2.27
CA HIS A 292 -3.78 -2.36 1.58
C HIS A 292 -4.01 -3.49 0.57
N LYS A 293 -4.45 -3.14 -0.66
CA LYS A 293 -4.89 -4.08 -1.72
C LYS A 293 -3.97 -5.29 -1.90
N ARG A 294 -2.65 -5.05 -2.00
CA ARG A 294 -1.64 -6.12 -2.21
C ARG A 294 -1.61 -7.12 -1.05
N LEU A 295 -1.41 -6.64 0.18
CA LEU A 295 -1.36 -7.49 1.37
C LEU A 295 -2.66 -8.25 1.57
N ARG A 296 -3.83 -7.61 1.38
CA ARG A 296 -5.12 -8.30 1.56
C ARG A 296 -5.27 -9.47 0.60
N SER A 297 -5.08 -9.25 -0.70
CA SER A 297 -5.19 -10.33 -1.69
C SER A 297 -4.19 -11.45 -1.40
N LEU A 298 -2.93 -11.08 -1.13
CA LEU A 298 -1.86 -12.03 -0.85
C LEU A 298 -2.16 -12.88 0.38
N LEU A 299 -2.65 -12.28 1.47
CA LEU A 299 -2.99 -13.00 2.69
C LEU A 299 -4.20 -13.93 2.54
N ILE A 300 -5.16 -13.60 1.66
CA ILE A 300 -6.26 -14.51 1.31
C ILE A 300 -5.74 -15.71 0.51
N GLU A 301 -4.84 -15.49 -0.46
CA GLU A 301 -4.20 -16.58 -1.20
C GLU A 301 -3.37 -17.48 -0.29
N ASN A 302 -2.56 -16.90 0.59
CA ASN A 302 -1.75 -17.65 1.54
C ASN A 302 -2.60 -18.41 2.56
N ALA A 303 -3.78 -17.89 2.94
CA ALA A 303 -4.72 -18.60 3.80
C ALA A 303 -5.13 -19.96 3.19
N TRP A 304 -5.31 -20.05 1.87
CA TRP A 304 -5.64 -21.31 1.20
C TRP A 304 -4.51 -22.34 1.26
N ILE A 305 -3.26 -21.87 1.27
CA ILE A 305 -2.10 -22.73 1.47
C ILE A 305 -1.98 -23.10 2.96
N ALA A 306 -2.22 -22.16 3.86
CA ALA A 306 -2.10 -22.35 5.29
C ALA A 306 -3.07 -23.44 5.81
N ILE A 307 -4.34 -23.44 5.38
CA ILE A 307 -5.30 -24.49 5.80
C ILE A 307 -4.92 -25.90 5.33
N ARG A 308 -4.09 -26.04 4.29
CA ARG A 308 -3.65 -27.36 3.80
C ARG A 308 -2.47 -27.92 4.60
N ASN A 309 -1.73 -27.04 5.27
CA ASN A 309 -0.45 -27.38 5.91
C ASN A 309 -0.48 -27.16 7.43
N ASP A 310 -1.55 -26.57 7.98
CA ASP A 310 -1.74 -26.38 9.42
C ASP A 310 -3.08 -26.98 9.88
N PRO A 311 -3.05 -28.07 10.67
CA PRO A 311 -4.26 -28.72 11.18
C PRO A 311 -5.15 -27.81 12.04
N ALA A 312 -4.58 -26.89 12.82
CA ALA A 312 -5.36 -25.97 13.65
C ALA A 312 -6.11 -24.93 12.80
N LEU A 313 -5.49 -24.47 11.71
CA LEU A 313 -6.16 -23.59 10.74
C LEU A 313 -7.20 -24.37 9.93
N LEU A 314 -6.94 -25.61 9.55
CA LEU A 314 -7.90 -26.49 8.87
C LEU A 314 -9.15 -26.72 9.72
N LEU A 315 -8.96 -27.08 11.00
CA LEU A 315 -10.06 -27.30 11.94
C LEU A 315 -10.92 -26.05 12.05
N TYR A 316 -10.31 -24.88 12.31
CA TYR A 316 -11.05 -23.63 12.38
C TYR A 316 -11.76 -23.26 11.07
N TYR A 317 -11.14 -23.56 9.93
CA TYR A 317 -11.76 -23.35 8.61
C TYR A 317 -13.00 -24.21 8.44
N SER A 318 -12.94 -25.50 8.75
CA SER A 318 -14.06 -26.43 8.64
C SER A 318 -15.26 -26.01 9.50
N GLU A 319 -15.02 -25.69 10.78
CA GLU A 319 -16.03 -25.19 11.72
C GLU A 319 -16.69 -23.88 11.23
N THR A 320 -15.88 -23.00 10.63
CA THR A 320 -16.36 -21.70 10.14
C THR A 320 -17.10 -21.83 8.82
N LYS A 321 -16.62 -22.70 7.92
CA LYS A 321 -17.21 -22.97 6.60
C LYS A 321 -18.63 -23.50 6.74
N ALA A 322 -18.86 -24.42 7.68
CA ALA A 322 -20.18 -24.95 7.99
C ALA A 322 -21.21 -23.86 8.37
N LYS A 323 -20.76 -22.78 9.02
CA LYS A 323 -21.63 -21.70 9.51
C LYS A 323 -21.82 -20.54 8.53
N LEU A 324 -20.77 -20.18 7.78
CA LEU A 324 -20.70 -18.92 7.03
C LEU A 324 -20.44 -19.10 5.53
N GLY A 325 -20.18 -20.33 5.09
CA GLY A 325 -19.73 -20.64 3.74
C GLY A 325 -18.24 -20.38 3.52
N GLU A 326 -17.74 -20.92 2.40
CA GLU A 326 -16.33 -20.98 2.03
C GLU A 326 -15.62 -19.62 2.00
N LYS A 327 -16.18 -18.65 1.25
CA LYS A 327 -15.56 -17.34 1.04
C LYS A 327 -15.40 -16.55 2.35
N ARG A 328 -16.37 -16.66 3.27
CA ARG A 328 -16.29 -15.98 4.57
C ARG A 328 -15.34 -16.71 5.52
N ALA A 329 -15.31 -18.05 5.46
CA ALA A 329 -14.40 -18.84 6.26
C ALA A 329 -12.93 -18.56 5.91
N ILE A 330 -12.57 -18.48 4.63
CA ILE A 330 -11.18 -18.19 4.24
C ILE A 330 -10.74 -16.79 4.65
N VAL A 331 -11.64 -15.78 4.59
CA VAL A 331 -11.33 -14.44 5.09
C VAL A 331 -11.07 -14.45 6.60
N LYS A 332 -11.82 -15.26 7.38
CA LYS A 332 -11.51 -15.44 8.81
C LYS A 332 -10.18 -16.15 9.04
N ILE A 333 -9.78 -17.08 8.18
CA ILE A 333 -8.43 -17.69 8.22
C ILE A 333 -7.37 -16.63 7.92
N ALA A 334 -7.54 -15.81 6.87
CA ALA A 334 -6.60 -14.75 6.54
C ALA A 334 -6.40 -13.78 7.72
N ARG A 335 -7.48 -13.41 8.43
CA ARG A 335 -7.40 -12.62 9.68
C ARG A 335 -6.61 -13.33 10.77
N LYS A 336 -6.83 -14.63 10.98
CA LYS A 336 -6.03 -15.43 11.93
C LYS A 336 -4.57 -15.48 11.52
N LEU A 337 -4.29 -15.64 10.22
CA LEU A 337 -2.93 -15.67 9.68
C LEU A 337 -2.21 -14.35 9.97
N VAL A 338 -2.87 -13.19 9.81
CA VAL A 338 -2.32 -11.88 10.22
C VAL A 338 -1.98 -11.85 11.71
N SER A 339 -2.86 -12.38 12.56
CA SER A 339 -2.60 -12.45 14.00
C SER A 339 -1.36 -13.31 14.30
N ARG A 340 -1.22 -14.46 13.63
CA ARG A 340 -0.03 -15.33 13.75
C ARG A 340 1.24 -14.65 13.24
N ILE A 341 1.17 -13.96 12.10
CA ILE A 341 2.28 -13.17 11.55
C ILE A 341 2.73 -12.13 12.58
N ARG A 342 1.79 -11.37 13.19
CA ARG A 342 2.13 -10.38 14.22
C ARG A 342 2.81 -11.01 15.43
N MET A 343 2.37 -12.21 15.86
CA MET A 343 3.01 -12.91 16.99
C MET A 343 4.42 -13.40 16.66
N VAL A 344 4.63 -14.01 15.49
CA VAL A 344 5.96 -14.44 15.01
C VAL A 344 6.89 -13.24 14.91
N TRP A 345 6.40 -12.13 14.36
CA TRP A 345 7.17 -10.90 14.21
C TRP A 345 7.57 -10.30 15.56
N ASN A 346 6.63 -10.16 16.49
CA ASN A 346 6.88 -9.49 17.77
C ASN A 346 7.70 -10.35 18.75
N ASN A 347 7.47 -11.66 18.76
CA ASN A 347 8.14 -12.57 19.71
C ASN A 347 9.46 -13.10 19.14
N GLU A 348 9.73 -12.87 17.87
CA GLU A 348 10.91 -13.34 17.13
C GLU A 348 11.14 -14.87 17.26
N LYS A 349 10.05 -15.64 17.34
CA LYS A 349 10.05 -17.10 17.43
C LYS A 349 9.48 -17.71 16.16
N PRO A 350 10.01 -18.86 15.71
CA PRO A 350 9.47 -19.55 14.55
C PRO A 350 8.02 -19.98 14.81
N TYR A 351 7.27 -20.15 13.72
CA TYR A 351 5.89 -20.59 13.79
C TYR A 351 5.80 -22.06 14.20
N GLU A 352 4.90 -22.36 15.13
CA GLU A 352 4.58 -23.72 15.55
C GLU A 352 3.26 -24.18 14.91
N ILE A 353 3.31 -25.29 14.17
CA ILE A 353 2.18 -25.85 13.43
C ILE A 353 1.21 -26.53 14.40
N GLY A 354 -0.09 -26.35 14.19
CA GLY A 354 -1.13 -27.08 14.92
C GLY A 354 -1.47 -26.54 16.32
N VAL A 355 -0.92 -25.39 16.71
CA VAL A 355 -1.16 -24.81 18.05
C VAL A 355 -2.52 -24.11 18.13
N VAL A 356 -3.40 -24.56 19.02
CA VAL A 356 -4.68 -23.91 19.36
C VAL A 356 -4.52 -23.11 20.67
N ALA A 357 -5.11 -21.92 20.75
CA ALA A 357 -5.07 -21.11 21.97
C ALA A 357 -5.75 -21.84 23.14
N THR A 358 -5.06 -21.97 24.26
CA THR A 358 -5.46 -22.68 25.49
C THR A 358 -6.82 -22.25 26.05
N ASN A 359 -7.24 -21.00 25.83
CA ASN A 359 -8.55 -20.51 26.28
C ASN A 359 -9.75 -21.17 25.59
N LYS A 360 -9.56 -21.88 24.47
CA LYS A 360 -10.64 -22.69 23.85
C LYS A 360 -10.83 -24.06 24.51
N ILE A 361 -9.78 -24.63 25.10
CA ILE A 361 -9.83 -25.98 25.69
C ILE A 361 -10.73 -25.97 26.95
N LYS A 362 -10.66 -24.92 27.76
CA LYS A 362 -11.55 -24.76 28.94
C LYS A 362 -13.03 -24.69 28.57
N LYS A 363 -13.39 -24.05 27.45
CA LYS A 363 -14.79 -23.90 27.00
C LYS A 363 -15.36 -25.18 26.38
N GLN A 364 -14.54 -26.02 25.76
CA GLN A 364 -14.97 -27.32 25.23
C GLN A 364 -15.12 -28.37 26.33
N ASN A 365 -14.29 -28.31 27.38
CA ASN A 365 -14.38 -29.23 28.52
C ASN A 365 -15.56 -28.91 29.46
N GLN A 366 -16.06 -27.66 29.48
CA GLN A 366 -17.27 -27.28 30.23
C GLN A 366 -18.60 -27.62 29.52
N ILE A 367 -18.58 -28.01 28.23
CA ILE A 367 -19.79 -28.44 27.49
C ILE A 367 -19.90 -29.97 27.48
N LYS A 368 -18.86 -30.68 27.95
CA LYS A 368 -18.80 -32.14 28.04
C LYS A 368 -18.90 -32.67 29.48
N GLN A 369 -19.13 -31.79 30.45
CA GLN A 369 -19.58 -32.09 31.81
C GLN A 369 -20.99 -31.53 31.94
#